data_AF-Q3AYW4-F1
#
_entry.id   AF-Q3AYW4-F1
#
_cell.length_a   1.000
_cell.length_b   1.000
_cell.length_c   1.000
_cell.angle_alpha   90.00
_cell.angle_beta   90.00
_cell.angle_gamma   90.00
#
_symmetry.space_group_name_H-M   'P 1'
#
loop_
_entity.id
_entity.type
_entity.pdbx_description
1 polymer ?
#
loop_
_entity_poly.entity_id
_entity_poly.type
_entity_poly.pdbx_seq_one_letter_code
_entity_poly.pdbx_strand_id
1 'polypeptide(L)'
;MARRTRNRSEIIARRFVSRQQPTRTQPFVERWRWIIQGQVQGVGFRASCSRRALDMGLKGWVRNLQDGSVEVQAEGPPIALAELRAWCEKGPLGAQVKRVKPCQMPVRGDDWFEVRY
;
A
#
# COMPACT_ATOMS: atom_id res chain seq x y z
N MET A 1 -14.43 -59.92 -45.55
CA MET A 1 -13.35 -59.06 -45.00
C MET A 1 -13.98 -57.67 -44.82
N ALA A 2 -14.11 -57.03 -43.66
CA ALA A 2 -13.18 -56.84 -42.56
C ALA A 2 -13.92 -56.78 -41.21
N ARG A 3 -13.46 -57.55 -40.23
CA ARG A 3 -13.75 -57.34 -38.80
C ARG A 3 -12.62 -56.49 -38.25
N ARG A 4 -12.85 -55.22 -37.92
CA ARG A 4 -11.88 -54.40 -37.19
C ARG A 4 -12.45 -54.02 -35.83
N THR A 5 -11.83 -54.65 -34.84
CA THR A 5 -12.08 -54.63 -33.40
C THR A 5 -11.85 -53.24 -32.79
N ARG A 6 -12.68 -52.94 -31.78
CA ARG A 6 -12.61 -51.91 -30.74
C ARG A 6 -11.28 -51.15 -30.62
N ASN A 7 -11.36 -49.82 -30.56
CA ASN A 7 -10.47 -49.03 -29.72
C ASN A 7 -11.33 -48.23 -28.73
N ARG A 8 -11.58 -48.81 -27.54
CA ARG A 8 -12.40 -48.24 -26.46
C ARG A 8 -11.52 -47.56 -25.40
N SER A 9 -10.40 -46.98 -25.82
CA SER A 9 -9.33 -46.49 -24.95
C SER A 9 -8.89 -45.08 -25.32
N GLU A 10 -9.84 -44.14 -25.35
CA GLU A 10 -9.54 -42.70 -25.30
C GLU A 10 -10.32 -41.99 -24.18
N ILE A 11 -10.72 -42.74 -23.13
CA ILE A 11 -11.51 -42.21 -22.01
C ILE A 11 -10.63 -41.55 -20.92
N ILE A 12 -9.30 -41.75 -20.91
CA ILE A 12 -8.48 -41.31 -19.77
C ILE A 12 -7.21 -40.61 -20.24
N ALA A 13 -7.37 -39.44 -20.86
CA ALA A 13 -6.26 -38.51 -20.98
C ALA A 13 -6.74 -37.08 -20.79
N ARG A 14 -6.79 -36.69 -19.51
CA ARG A 14 -6.24 -35.39 -19.11
C ARG A 14 -6.95 -34.18 -19.74
N ARG A 15 -8.24 -34.00 -19.47
CA ARG A 15 -8.81 -32.64 -19.32
C ARG A 15 -8.26 -32.03 -18.04
N PHE A 16 -6.95 -31.75 -18.02
CA PHE A 16 -6.44 -30.69 -17.16
C PHE A 16 -7.14 -29.44 -17.65
N VAL A 17 -8.16 -28.99 -16.90
CA VAL A 17 -8.71 -27.65 -17.06
C VAL A 17 -7.50 -26.72 -17.09
N SER A 18 -7.29 -26.07 -18.23
CA SER A 18 -6.27 -25.06 -18.41
C SER A 18 -6.28 -24.18 -17.18
N ARG A 19 -5.21 -24.21 -16.40
CA ARG A 19 -4.98 -23.25 -15.32
C ARG A 19 -5.01 -21.89 -16.01
N GLN A 20 -6.18 -21.25 -16.03
CA GLN A 20 -6.32 -19.85 -16.41
C GLN A 20 -5.34 -19.13 -15.50
N GLN A 21 -4.23 -18.67 -16.08
CA GLN A 21 -3.27 -17.85 -15.35
C GLN A 21 -4.09 -16.71 -14.76
N PRO A 22 -4.03 -16.46 -13.43
CA PRO A 22 -4.77 -15.35 -12.86
C PRO A 22 -4.33 -14.10 -13.61
N THR A 23 -5.28 -13.50 -14.33
CA THR A 23 -5.10 -12.22 -15.02
C THR A 23 -4.43 -11.30 -14.02
N ARG A 24 -3.27 -10.72 -14.36
CA ARG A 24 -2.50 -9.82 -13.50
C ARG A 24 -3.48 -8.87 -12.80
N THR A 25 -3.85 -9.18 -11.55
CA THR A 25 -4.69 -8.28 -10.76
C THR A 25 -3.85 -7.04 -10.64
N GLN A 26 -4.24 -5.97 -11.34
CA GLN A 26 -3.55 -4.70 -11.17
C GLN A 26 -3.56 -4.42 -9.67
N PRO A 27 -2.40 -4.17 -9.04
CA PRO A 27 -2.39 -3.89 -7.62
C PRO A 27 -3.28 -2.66 -7.42
N PHE A 28 -4.34 -2.81 -6.63
CA PHE A 28 -5.21 -1.70 -6.29
C PHE A 28 -4.40 -0.76 -5.40
N VAL A 29 -3.91 0.33 -5.99
CA VAL A 29 -3.04 1.32 -5.35
C VAL A 29 -3.80 2.62 -5.25
N GLU A 30 -3.78 3.22 -4.07
CA GLU A 30 -4.29 4.56 -3.83
C GLU A 30 -3.16 5.47 -3.36
N ARG A 31 -3.37 6.78 -3.46
CA ARG A 31 -2.49 7.78 -2.87
C ARG A 31 -3.27 8.72 -1.98
N TRP A 32 -2.74 8.94 -0.79
CA TRP A 32 -3.32 9.81 0.22
C TRP A 32 -2.30 10.83 0.71
N ARG A 33 -2.82 12.01 1.01
CA ARG A 33 -2.14 13.09 1.71
C ARG A 33 -2.81 13.27 3.06
N TRP A 34 -2.01 13.35 4.11
CA TRP A 34 -2.45 13.68 5.46
C TRP A 34 -1.72 14.91 5.97
N ILE A 35 -2.49 15.85 6.52
CA ILE A 35 -1.94 16.96 7.32
C ILE A 35 -2.21 16.64 8.79
N ILE A 36 -1.14 16.40 9.54
CA ILE A 36 -1.17 16.07 10.95
C ILE A 36 -0.87 17.34 11.75
N GLN A 37 -1.82 17.73 12.59
CA GLN A 37 -1.75 18.93 13.42
C GLN A 37 -1.66 18.55 14.90
N GLY A 38 -0.86 19.27 15.68
CA GLY A 38 -0.65 19.01 17.10
C GLY A 38 0.79 19.29 17.54
N GLN A 39 1.21 18.68 18.66
CA GLN A 39 2.62 18.66 19.06
C GLN A 39 3.31 17.48 18.34
N VAL A 40 3.72 17.72 17.09
CA VAL A 40 4.19 16.67 16.17
C VAL A 40 5.58 16.93 15.58
N GLN A 41 6.18 18.07 15.88
CA GLN A 41 7.58 18.37 15.56
C GLN A 41 8.46 18.18 16.80
N GLY A 42 9.76 17.94 16.60
CA GLY A 42 10.69 17.67 17.70
C GLY A 42 10.56 16.29 18.36
N VAL A 43 9.61 15.46 17.93
CA VAL A 43 9.28 14.15 18.55
C VAL A 43 9.68 12.93 17.68
N GLY A 44 10.52 13.15 16.66
CA GLY A 44 10.93 12.08 15.73
C GLY A 44 9.84 11.60 14.77
N PHE A 45 8.74 12.36 14.58
CA PHE A 45 7.60 11.97 13.74
C PHE A 45 8.01 11.54 12.33
N ARG A 46 8.83 12.35 11.65
CA ARG A 46 9.29 12.08 10.28
C ARG A 46 10.04 10.75 10.16
N ALA A 47 10.97 10.49 11.08
CA ALA A 47 11.77 9.27 11.07
C ALA A 47 10.93 8.01 11.36
N SER A 48 10.06 8.08 12.37
CA SER A 48 9.16 6.96 12.71
C SER A 48 8.13 6.70 11.63
N CYS A 49 7.61 7.76 10.99
CA CYS A 49 6.67 7.65 9.89
C CYS A 49 7.31 6.97 8.68
N SER A 50 8.51 7.41 8.29
CA SER A 50 9.26 6.79 7.20
C SER A 50 9.53 5.30 7.45
N ARG A 51 9.97 4.94 8.66
CA ARG A 51 10.15 3.52 9.04
C ARG A 51 8.86 2.72 8.90
N ARG A 52 7.76 3.21 9.47
CA ARG A 52 6.46 2.51 9.42
C ARG A 52 5.94 2.36 7.98
N ALA A 53 6.12 3.38 7.15
CA ALA A 53 5.73 3.33 5.75
C ALA A 53 6.56 2.29 4.96
N LEU A 54 7.88 2.27 5.17
CA LEU A 54 8.76 1.28 4.55
C LEU A 54 8.44 -0.15 5.00
N ASP A 55 8.16 -0.38 6.30
CA ASP A 55 7.76 -1.69 6.83
C ASP A 55 6.46 -2.22 6.19
N MET A 56 5.57 -1.31 5.76
CA MET A 56 4.32 -1.63 5.06
C MET A 56 4.45 -1.70 3.53
N GLY A 57 5.64 -1.43 2.99
CA GLY A 57 5.85 -1.32 1.55
C GLY A 57 5.15 -0.12 0.90
N LEU A 58 4.83 0.92 1.68
CA LEU A 58 4.28 2.18 1.18
C LEU A 58 5.38 3.07 0.62
N LYS A 59 5.01 3.91 -0.34
CA LYS A 59 5.92 4.85 -1.02
C LYS A 59 5.41 6.28 -0.89
N GLY A 60 6.26 7.28 -1.03
CA GLY A 60 5.87 8.68 -0.87
C GLY A 60 6.86 9.46 -0.03
N TRP A 61 6.39 10.32 0.87
CA TRP A 61 7.26 11.17 1.65
C TRP A 61 6.59 11.78 2.87
N VAL A 62 7.42 12.31 3.78
CA VAL A 62 6.98 13.07 4.96
C VAL A 62 7.80 14.34 5.14
N ARG A 63 7.18 15.47 5.49
CA ARG A 63 7.87 16.73 5.77
C ARG A 63 7.22 17.54 6.88
N ASN A 64 7.98 18.45 7.47
CA ASN A 64 7.43 19.47 8.36
C ASN A 64 6.86 20.63 7.54
N LEU A 65 5.79 21.24 8.05
CA LEU A 65 5.24 22.47 7.52
C LEU A 65 5.64 23.64 8.43
N GLN A 66 5.68 24.85 7.86
CA GLN A 66 6.06 26.08 8.57
C GLN A 66 5.07 26.47 9.68
N ASP A 67 3.83 25.98 9.62
CA ASP A 67 2.79 26.20 10.63
C ASP A 67 2.92 25.28 11.86
N GLY A 68 3.95 24.43 11.91
CA GLY A 68 4.15 23.43 12.97
C GLY A 68 3.50 22.07 12.70
N SER A 69 2.73 21.92 11.61
CA SER A 69 2.13 20.64 11.21
C SER A 69 3.16 19.70 10.56
N VAL A 70 2.77 18.44 10.36
CA VAL A 70 3.50 17.47 9.53
C VAL A 70 2.61 17.09 8.36
N GLU A 71 3.20 17.05 7.16
CA GLU A 71 2.55 16.55 5.96
C GLU A 71 3.13 15.19 5.57
N VAL A 72 2.25 14.22 5.35
CA VAL A 72 2.58 12.89 4.85
C VAL A 72 1.87 12.69 3.52
N GLN A 73 2.59 12.23 2.50
CA GLN A 73 1.98 11.62 1.33
C GLN A 73 2.44 10.17 1.24
N ALA A 74 1.48 9.26 1.08
CA ALA A 74 1.77 7.85 0.90
C ALA A 74 0.92 7.27 -0.23
N GLU A 75 1.49 6.33 -0.97
CA GLU A 75 0.80 5.50 -1.94
C GLU A 75 1.09 4.02 -1.72
N GLY A 76 0.08 3.19 -1.99
CA GLY A 76 0.16 1.74 -1.85
C GLY A 76 -1.22 1.09 -1.70
N PRO A 77 -1.30 -0.16 -1.20
CA PRO A 77 -2.56 -0.83 -0.94
C PRO A 77 -3.41 -0.06 0.09
N PRO A 78 -4.75 0.04 -0.07
CA PRO A 78 -5.59 0.80 0.86
C PRO A 78 -5.52 0.33 2.31
N ILE A 79 -5.32 -0.98 2.52
CA ILE A 79 -5.17 -1.55 3.86
C ILE A 79 -3.92 -0.99 4.56
N ALA A 80 -2.80 -0.93 3.85
CA ALA A 80 -1.56 -0.36 4.37
C ALA A 80 -1.70 1.16 4.61
N LEU A 81 -2.37 1.88 3.70
CA LEU A 81 -2.65 3.31 3.87
C LEU A 81 -3.55 3.58 5.08
N ALA A 82 -4.56 2.75 5.31
CA ALA A 82 -5.42 2.84 6.48
C ALA A 82 -4.65 2.58 7.79
N GLU A 83 -3.75 1.60 7.80
CA GLU A 83 -2.87 1.36 8.95
C GLU A 83 -1.90 2.53 9.21
N LEU A 84 -1.30 3.09 8.15
CA LEU A 84 -0.42 4.25 8.30
C LEU A 84 -1.20 5.48 8.81
N ARG A 85 -2.41 5.71 8.32
CA ARG A 85 -3.31 6.77 8.83
C ARG A 85 -3.61 6.57 10.31
N ALA A 86 -4.01 5.36 10.71
CA ALA A 86 -4.32 5.05 12.11
C ALA A 86 -3.08 5.23 13.01
N TRP A 87 -1.88 4.92 12.50
CA TRP A 87 -0.64 5.24 13.18
C TRP A 87 -0.41 6.76 13.28
N CYS A 88 -0.64 7.52 12.21
CA CYS A 88 -0.51 8.98 12.21
C CYS A 88 -1.45 9.68 13.21
N GLU A 89 -2.59 9.08 13.55
CA GLU A 89 -3.51 9.58 14.58
C GLU A 89 -2.94 9.44 16.01
N LYS A 90 -1.95 8.55 16.22
CA LYS A 90 -1.24 8.38 17.49
C LYS A 90 0.12 9.07 17.49
N GLY A 91 0.90 8.87 16.42
CA GLY A 91 2.27 9.34 16.27
C GLY A 91 3.29 8.52 17.09
N PRO A 92 4.58 8.91 17.06
CA PRO A 92 5.62 8.34 17.92
C PRO A 92 5.45 8.75 19.39
N LEU A 93 6.30 8.18 20.26
CA LEU A 93 6.39 8.59 21.66
C LEU A 93 6.63 10.11 21.77
N GLY A 94 5.85 10.76 22.64
CA GLY A 94 5.90 12.20 22.85
C GLY A 94 5.07 13.04 21.87
N ALA A 95 4.54 12.45 20.79
CA ALA A 95 3.62 13.16 19.91
C ALA A 95 2.25 13.35 20.59
N GLN A 96 1.66 14.54 20.41
CA GLN A 96 0.25 14.78 20.73
C GLN A 96 -0.48 15.21 19.47
N VAL A 97 -1.11 14.26 18.80
CA VAL A 97 -1.85 14.51 17.57
C VAL A 97 -3.24 15.01 17.91
N LYS A 98 -3.58 16.21 17.43
CA LYS A 98 -4.92 16.81 17.61
C LYS A 98 -5.84 16.47 16.45
N ARG A 99 -5.30 16.41 15.23
CA ARG A 99 -6.09 16.20 14.02
C ARG A 99 -5.24 15.61 12.90
N VAL A 100 -5.84 14.70 12.14
CA VAL A 100 -5.33 14.22 10.85
C VAL A 100 -6.35 14.58 9.77
N LYS A 101 -5.97 15.44 8.81
CA LYS A 101 -6.83 15.81 7.69
C LYS A 101 -6.48 14.96 6.45
N PRO A 102 -7.37 14.05 6.01
CA PRO A 102 -7.13 13.23 4.83
C PRO A 102 -7.52 13.95 3.54
N CYS A 103 -6.75 13.72 2.48
CA CYS A 103 -7.04 14.17 1.12
C CYS A 103 -6.54 13.11 0.14
N GLN A 104 -7.44 12.54 -0.66
CA GLN A 104 -7.06 11.57 -1.70
C GLN A 104 -6.38 12.30 -2.86
N MET A 105 -5.37 11.67 -3.45
CA MET A 105 -4.60 12.23 -4.57
C MET A 105 -4.48 11.22 -5.72
N PRO A 106 -4.20 11.68 -6.95
CA PRO A 106 -3.81 10.79 -8.03
C PRO A 106 -2.51 10.05 -7.69
N VAL A 107 -2.48 8.74 -7.97
CA VAL A 107 -1.28 7.90 -7.82
C VAL A 107 -0.17 8.45 -8.69
N ARG A 108 1.04 8.52 -8.15
CA ARG A 108 2.21 9.04 -8.87
C ARG A 108 3.16 7.94 -9.30
N GLY A 109 3.23 6.84 -8.56
CA GLY A 109 4.24 5.82 -8.78
C GLY A 109 5.61 6.27 -8.26
N ASP A 110 5.64 6.88 -7.07
CA ASP A 110 6.89 7.16 -6.36
C ASP A 110 7.65 5.82 -6.15
N ASP A 111 8.99 5.83 -6.11
CA ASP A 111 9.79 4.58 -6.01
C ASP A 111 10.08 4.14 -4.58
N TRP A 112 10.09 5.09 -3.65
CA TRP A 112 10.54 4.93 -2.27
C TRP A 112 9.84 5.90 -1.33
N PHE A 113 10.06 5.75 -0.02
CA PHE A 113 9.54 6.66 0.99
C PHE A 113 10.63 7.58 1.55
N GLU A 114 10.49 8.88 1.34
CA GLU A 114 11.53 9.87 1.63
C GLU A 114 11.19 10.78 2.83
N VAL A 115 12.19 11.13 3.64
CA VAL A 115 12.07 12.21 4.64
C VAL A 115 12.53 13.52 4.02
N ARG A 116 11.61 14.48 3.89
CA ARG A 116 11.87 15.84 3.38
C ARG A 116 11.95 16.86 4.50
N TYR A 117 12.60 17.98 4.21
CA TYR A 117 12.86 19.09 5.13
C TYR A 117 12.07 20.32 4.74
#